data_AF-A0A9D6Z5W1-F1
#
_entry.id   AF-A0A9D6Z5W1-F1
#
_cell.length_a   1.000
_cell.length_b   1.000
_cell.length_c   1.000
_cell.angle_alpha   90.00
_cell.angle_beta   90.00
_cell.angle_gamma   90.00
#
_symmetry.space_group_name_H-M   'P 1'
#
loop_
_entity.id
_entity.type
_entity.pdbx_description
1 polymer ?
#
loop_
_entity_poly.entity_id
_entity_poly.type
_entity_poly.pdbx_seq_one_letter_code
_entity_poly.pdbx_strand_id
1 'polypeptide(L)'
;MGYLFGKEISSSAGRVAWIESMAVLPLYRRQGIATTLVKSFVSATKAAPFVGFATPNPIAGHVITRCVPGNLYIGRCFPPFSVYQMLKEIQDNCFDLRGCALDKENLLIKTGFSPLSRSDERQWAPRQTMEAPKWWTFIEHLPNAFEALVVIKR
;
A
#
# COMPACT_ATOMS: atom_id res chain seq x y z
N MET A 1 -18.04 8.62 1.25
CA MET A 1 -17.75 7.86 0.02
C MET A 1 -16.42 7.12 0.10
N GLY A 2 -15.26 7.80 0.04
CA GLY A 2 -13.92 7.21 0.16
C GLY A 2 -12.85 8.27 -0.09
N TYR A 3 -11.57 7.94 0.08
CA TYR A 3 -10.44 8.82 -0.24
C TYR A 3 -9.24 8.03 -0.76
N LEU A 4 -8.39 8.72 -1.53
CA LEU A 4 -7.05 8.29 -1.91
C LEU A 4 -6.12 9.48 -1.71
N PHE A 5 -5.07 9.27 -0.93
CA PHE A 5 -3.98 10.23 -0.76
C PHE A 5 -2.73 9.68 -1.42
N GLY A 6 -2.12 10.49 -2.28
CA GLY A 6 -0.92 10.13 -3.01
C GLY A 6 -0.25 11.36 -3.58
N LYS A 7 1.01 11.20 -3.99
CA LYS A 7 1.86 12.29 -4.46
C LYS A 7 2.78 11.83 -5.58
N GLU A 8 3.24 12.77 -6.40
CA GLU A 8 4.35 12.53 -7.30
C GLU A 8 5.67 12.78 -6.57
N ILE A 9 6.61 11.85 -6.71
CA ILE A 9 7.94 11.92 -6.12
C ILE A 9 8.96 11.85 -7.26
N SER A 10 9.87 12.81 -7.31
CA SER A 10 10.96 12.81 -8.27
C SER A 10 12.09 11.88 -7.81
N SER A 11 12.66 11.14 -8.75
CA SER A 11 13.77 10.22 -8.57
C SER A 11 14.71 10.32 -9.80
N SER A 12 15.96 9.89 -9.65
CA SER A 12 16.92 9.74 -10.75
C SER A 12 16.45 8.77 -11.84
N ALA A 13 15.58 7.81 -11.50
CA ALA A 13 14.99 6.88 -12.45
C ALA A 13 13.71 7.42 -13.14
N GLY A 14 13.25 8.61 -12.75
CA GLY A 14 12.02 9.24 -13.24
C GLY A 14 11.07 9.63 -12.11
N ARG A 15 9.82 9.92 -12.47
CA ARG A 15 8.77 10.27 -11.49
C ARG A 15 8.00 9.04 -11.04
N VAL A 16 7.61 9.02 -9.78
CA VAL A 16 6.79 7.97 -9.18
C VAL A 16 5.52 8.56 -8.61
N ALA A 17 4.37 8.05 -9.05
CA ALA A 17 3.09 8.31 -8.44
C ALA A 17 2.93 7.35 -7.25
N TRP A 18 3.14 7.86 -6.04
CA TRP A 18 3.09 7.07 -4.82
C TRP A 18 1.74 7.22 -4.12
N ILE A 19 1.05 6.10 -3.87
CA ILE A 19 -0.19 6.06 -3.10
C ILE A 19 0.19 5.80 -1.64
N GLU A 20 -0.02 6.79 -0.78
CA GLU A 20 0.27 6.72 0.66
C GLU A 20 -0.87 6.03 1.40
N SER A 21 -2.13 6.39 1.08
CA SER A 21 -3.28 5.75 1.71
C SER A 21 -4.51 5.76 0.81
N MET A 22 -5.35 4.75 0.98
CA MET A 22 -6.64 4.64 0.31
C MET A 22 -7.64 3.95 1.23
N ALA A 23 -8.84 4.54 1.37
CA ALA A 23 -9.92 3.91 2.13
C ALA A 23 -11.27 4.17 1.48
N VAL A 24 -12.16 3.18 1.59
CA VAL A 24 -13.57 3.29 1.19
C VAL A 24 -14.43 2.89 2.37
N LEU A 25 -15.39 3.77 2.71
CA LEU A 25 -16.33 3.52 3.79
C LEU A 25 -17.13 2.23 3.53
N PRO A 26 -17.41 1.40 4.56
CA PRO A 26 -18.07 0.10 4.39
C PRO A 26 -19.33 0.13 3.53
N LEU A 27 -20.19 1.14 3.75
CA LEU A 27 -21.46 1.34 3.03
C LEU A 27 -21.30 1.56 1.51
N TYR A 28 -20.12 1.97 1.06
CA TYR A 28 -19.81 2.24 -0.35
C TYR A 28 -18.86 1.20 -0.97
N ARG A 29 -18.50 0.16 -0.22
CA ARG A 29 -17.74 -0.97 -0.77
C ARG A 29 -18.58 -1.63 -1.87
N ARG A 30 -17.92 -2.12 -2.92
CA ARG A 30 -18.55 -2.73 -4.14
C ARG A 30 -19.24 -1.76 -5.09
N GLN A 31 -19.27 -0.46 -4.82
CA GLN A 31 -19.79 0.55 -5.75
C GLN A 31 -18.72 1.11 -6.70
N GLY A 32 -17.58 0.44 -6.85
CA GLY A 32 -16.49 0.90 -7.72
C GLY A 32 -15.73 2.14 -7.24
N ILE A 33 -16.01 2.68 -6.04
CA ILE A 33 -15.38 3.91 -5.53
C ILE A 33 -13.84 3.82 -5.52
N ALA A 34 -13.28 2.72 -5.03
CA ALA A 34 -11.83 2.52 -5.00
C ALA A 34 -11.23 2.53 -6.43
N THR A 35 -11.88 1.84 -7.37
CA THR A 35 -11.48 1.81 -8.78
C THR A 35 -11.51 3.21 -9.39
N THR A 36 -12.55 3.99 -9.13
CA THR A 36 -12.65 5.38 -9.62
C THR A 36 -11.55 6.25 -9.04
N LEU A 37 -11.28 6.16 -7.73
CA LEU A 37 -10.21 6.91 -7.06
C LEU A 37 -8.84 6.59 -7.68
N VAL A 38 -8.52 5.31 -7.87
CA VAL A 38 -7.24 4.90 -8.48
C VAL A 38 -7.13 5.38 -9.93
N LYS A 39 -8.18 5.21 -10.74
CA LYS A 39 -8.18 5.69 -12.14
C LYS A 39 -7.97 7.20 -12.23
N SER A 40 -8.65 7.98 -11.38
CA SER A 40 -8.48 9.42 -11.32
C SER A 40 -7.05 9.80 -10.93
N PHE A 41 -6.47 9.13 -9.93
CA PHE A 41 -5.09 9.36 -9.52
C PHE A 41 -4.08 9.03 -10.63
N VAL A 42 -4.24 7.89 -11.31
CA VAL A 42 -3.37 7.46 -12.41
C VAL A 42 -3.45 8.41 -13.60
N SER A 43 -4.65 8.92 -13.89
CA SER A 43 -4.87 9.93 -14.94
C SER A 43 -4.21 11.27 -14.59
N ALA A 44 -4.38 11.74 -13.35
CA ALA A 44 -3.75 12.95 -12.85
C ALA A 44 -2.22 12.86 -12.88
N THR A 45 -1.68 11.66 -12.62
CA THR A 45 -0.23 11.40 -12.57
C THR A 45 0.30 10.76 -13.84
N LYS A 46 -0.35 10.94 -15.00
CA LYS A 46 -0.01 10.26 -16.27
C LYS A 46 1.45 10.41 -16.72
N ALA A 47 2.14 11.44 -16.23
CA ALA A 47 3.52 11.74 -16.59
C ALA A 47 4.56 10.98 -15.73
N ALA A 48 4.15 10.29 -14.68
CA ALA A 48 5.02 9.46 -13.86
C ALA A 48 5.19 8.05 -14.47
N PRO A 49 6.38 7.61 -14.89
CA PRO A 49 6.55 6.25 -15.43
C PRO A 49 6.21 5.13 -14.43
N PHE A 50 6.24 5.41 -13.12
CA PHE A 50 5.97 4.42 -12.09
C PHE A 50 4.76 4.77 -11.24
N VAL A 51 4.07 3.74 -10.76
CA VAL A 51 3.06 3.82 -9.69
C VAL A 51 3.49 2.89 -8.56
N GLY A 52 3.51 3.37 -7.32
CA GLY A 52 3.92 2.59 -6.16
C GLY A 52 2.94 2.69 -5.00
N PHE A 53 2.84 1.62 -4.19
CA PHE A 53 2.15 1.63 -2.91
C PHE A 53 2.67 0.52 -1.99
N ALA A 54 2.46 0.70 -0.68
CA ALA A 54 2.60 -0.33 0.32
C ALA A 54 1.23 -0.53 1.00
N THR A 55 0.79 -1.78 1.19
CA THR A 55 -0.43 -2.03 1.95
C THR A 55 -0.43 -3.44 2.55
N PRO A 56 -0.97 -3.62 3.76
CA PRO A 56 -1.28 -4.94 4.29
C PRO A 56 -2.62 -5.47 3.75
N ASN A 57 -3.42 -4.64 3.06
CA ASN A 57 -4.74 -5.02 2.57
C ASN A 57 -4.68 -5.59 1.13
N PRO A 58 -4.85 -6.92 0.94
CA PRO A 58 -4.74 -7.53 -0.39
C PRO A 58 -5.80 -7.00 -1.38
N ILE A 59 -6.94 -6.51 -0.88
CA ILE A 59 -8.00 -5.93 -1.74
C ILE A 59 -7.55 -4.61 -2.34
N ALA A 60 -6.90 -3.75 -1.55
CA ALA A 60 -6.36 -2.48 -2.05
C ALA A 60 -5.33 -2.72 -3.15
N GLY A 61 -4.43 -3.69 -2.93
CA GLY A 61 -3.46 -4.07 -3.94
C GLY A 61 -4.09 -4.63 -5.21
N HIS A 62 -5.11 -5.48 -5.08
CA HIS A 62 -5.85 -6.01 -6.23
C HIS A 62 -6.55 -4.92 -7.06
N VAL A 63 -7.14 -3.91 -6.41
CA VAL A 63 -7.77 -2.79 -7.11
C VAL A 63 -6.72 -2.01 -7.90
N ILE A 64 -5.57 -1.72 -7.31
CA ILE A 64 -4.51 -0.93 -7.95
C ILE A 64 -3.95 -1.68 -9.16
N THR A 65 -3.58 -2.97 -9.01
CA THR A 65 -3.01 -3.76 -10.12
C THR A 65 -3.97 -3.94 -11.29
N ARG A 66 -5.29 -3.94 -11.06
CA ARG A 66 -6.30 -3.94 -12.14
C ARG A 66 -6.47 -2.59 -12.82
N CYS A 67 -6.20 -1.49 -12.12
CA CYS A 67 -6.42 -0.14 -12.65
C CYS A 67 -5.19 0.44 -13.36
N VAL A 68 -3.99 -0.06 -13.04
CA VAL A 68 -2.73 0.45 -13.57
C VAL A 68 -2.12 -0.60 -14.51
N PRO A 69 -2.12 -0.38 -15.82
CA PRO A 69 -1.40 -1.25 -16.74
C PRO A 69 0.11 -1.09 -16.55
N GLY A 70 0.87 -2.16 -16.78
CA GLY A 70 2.33 -2.10 -16.75
C GLY A 70 2.99 -3.39 -16.25
N ASN A 71 4.30 -3.32 -16.10
CA ASN A 71 5.09 -4.40 -15.51
C ASN A 71 5.02 -4.32 -13.99
N LEU A 72 4.51 -5.39 -13.37
CA LEU A 72 4.33 -5.50 -11.93
C LEU A 72 5.60 -6.02 -11.27
N TYR A 73 6.06 -5.32 -10.24
CA TYR A 73 7.08 -5.75 -9.31
C TYR A 73 6.45 -5.87 -7.92
N ILE A 74 6.32 -7.10 -7.41
CA ILE A 74 5.65 -7.42 -6.14
C ILE A 74 6.31 -8.63 -5.48
N GLY A 75 6.58 -8.54 -4.18
CA GLY A 75 7.14 -9.66 -3.42
C GLY A 75 8.48 -10.16 -3.98
N ARG A 76 8.79 -11.45 -3.78
CA ARG A 76 9.99 -12.13 -4.30
C ARG A 76 10.13 -11.96 -5.81
N CYS A 77 10.90 -10.95 -6.22
CA CYS A 77 11.13 -10.63 -7.61
C CYS A 77 12.53 -10.01 -7.78
N PHE A 78 13.03 -9.99 -9.01
CA PHE A 78 14.33 -9.40 -9.36
C PHE A 78 14.12 -8.05 -10.06
N PRO A 79 13.82 -6.95 -9.33
CA PRO A 79 13.57 -5.66 -9.94
C PRO A 79 14.87 -5.14 -10.60
N PRO A 80 14.77 -4.44 -11.76
CA PRO A 80 15.92 -3.77 -12.36
C PRO A 80 16.57 -2.79 -11.37
N PHE A 81 17.88 -2.60 -11.49
CA PHE A 81 18.66 -1.70 -10.63
C PHE A 81 18.09 -0.28 -10.53
N SER A 82 17.48 0.23 -11.62
CA SER A 82 16.82 1.54 -11.63
C SER A 82 15.61 1.62 -10.68
N VAL A 83 14.82 0.55 -10.58
CA VAL A 83 13.69 0.47 -9.63
C VAL A 83 14.22 0.43 -8.20
N TYR A 84 15.31 -0.29 -7.96
CA TYR A 84 15.99 -0.31 -6.67
C TYR A 84 16.47 1.08 -6.24
N GLN A 85 17.19 1.78 -7.13
CA GLN A 85 17.74 3.10 -6.84
C GLN A 85 16.62 4.12 -6.56
N MET A 86 15.56 4.07 -7.35
CA MET A 86 14.35 4.87 -7.16
C MET A 86 13.70 4.64 -5.79
N LEU A 87 13.54 3.38 -5.36
CA LEU A 87 12.95 3.07 -4.05
C LEU A 87 13.78 3.62 -2.90
N LYS A 88 15.12 3.56 -3.02
CA LYS A 88 16.03 4.16 -2.03
C LYS A 88 15.83 5.68 -1.93
N GLU A 89 15.76 6.38 -3.07
CA GLU A 89 15.55 7.83 -3.12
C GLU A 89 14.16 8.24 -2.59
N ILE A 90 13.14 7.42 -2.83
CA ILE A 90 11.78 7.70 -2.37
C ILE A 90 11.63 7.42 -0.88
N GLN A 91 12.37 6.46 -0.34
CA GLN A 91 12.38 6.16 1.10
C GLN A 91 12.69 7.43 1.92
N ASP A 92 13.63 8.26 1.46
CA ASP A 92 14.00 9.52 2.12
C ASP A 92 12.92 10.62 1.97
N ASN A 93 12.03 10.50 0.98
CA ASN A 93 11.05 11.53 0.61
C ASN A 93 9.59 11.17 0.93
N CYS A 94 9.31 9.90 1.26
CA CYS A 94 7.99 9.43 1.64
C CYS A 94 7.91 9.19 3.15
N PHE A 95 6.99 9.90 3.83
CA PHE A 95 6.83 9.81 5.27
C PHE A 95 6.56 8.37 5.73
N ASP A 96 5.72 7.65 4.97
CA ASP A 96 5.40 6.25 5.24
C ASP A 96 6.59 5.32 5.07
N LEU A 97 7.63 5.71 4.32
CA LEU A 97 8.81 4.88 4.06
C LEU A 97 10.03 5.26 4.91
N ARG A 98 10.12 6.50 5.41
CA ARG A 98 11.27 7.00 6.21
C ARG A 98 11.60 6.14 7.43
N GLY A 99 10.61 5.49 8.02
CA GLY A 99 10.76 4.63 9.20
C GLY A 99 10.76 3.13 8.91
N CYS A 100 10.74 2.74 7.63
CA CYS A 100 10.56 1.35 7.24
C CYS A 100 11.87 0.70 6.81
N ALA A 101 12.03 -0.60 7.08
CA ALA A 101 13.14 -1.36 6.51
C ALA A 101 12.69 -1.94 5.15
N LEU A 102 13.39 -1.60 4.07
CA LEU A 102 13.12 -2.14 2.74
C LEU A 102 13.92 -3.43 2.54
N ASP A 103 13.23 -4.56 2.42
CA ASP A 103 13.78 -5.78 1.86
C ASP A 103 13.80 -5.65 0.33
N LYS A 104 15.01 -5.42 -0.17
CA LYS A 104 15.29 -5.05 -1.55
C LYS A 104 15.25 -6.25 -2.50
N GLU A 105 15.54 -7.44 -1.98
CA GLU A 105 15.54 -8.69 -2.76
C GLU A 105 14.12 -9.22 -2.92
N ASN A 106 13.26 -8.93 -1.94
CA ASN A 106 11.90 -9.44 -1.92
C ASN A 106 10.84 -8.35 -2.15
N LEU A 107 11.22 -7.10 -2.48
CA LEU A 107 10.32 -5.93 -2.49
C LEU A 107 9.28 -6.00 -1.37
N LEU A 108 9.77 -6.11 -0.14
CA LEU A 108 8.94 -6.06 1.05
C LEU A 108 9.33 -4.85 1.88
N ILE A 109 8.36 -4.28 2.60
CA ILE A 109 8.58 -3.17 3.51
C ILE A 109 8.22 -3.63 4.90
N LYS A 110 9.18 -3.62 5.82
CA LYS A 110 8.90 -3.72 7.25
C LYS A 110 8.54 -2.34 7.77
N THR A 111 7.24 -2.11 7.93
CA THR A 111 6.76 -0.87 8.54
C THR A 111 7.12 -0.86 10.02
N GLY A 112 7.75 0.22 10.49
CA GLY A 112 8.05 0.43 11.93
C GLY A 112 6.81 0.53 12.83
N PHE A 113 5.61 0.34 12.28
CA PHE A 113 4.38 0.06 13.02
C PHE A 113 4.50 -1.29 13.74
N SER A 114 5.20 -1.27 14.87
CA SER A 114 4.90 -2.21 15.93
C SER A 114 3.57 -1.75 16.55
N PRO A 115 2.55 -2.61 16.69
CA PRO A 115 1.37 -2.29 17.49
C PRO A 115 1.72 -1.95 18.96
N LEU A 116 2.98 -2.11 19.35
CA LEU A 116 3.52 -1.87 20.69
C LEU A 116 4.11 -0.47 20.90
N SER A 117 4.20 0.41 19.89
CA SER A 117 4.91 1.70 20.03
C SER A 117 4.04 2.97 19.99
N ARG A 118 2.72 2.83 20.10
CA ARG A 118 1.85 3.95 20.49
C ARG A 118 1.00 3.53 21.66
N SER A 119 0.96 4.41 22.65
CA SER A 119 0.24 4.41 23.91
C SER A 119 -1.29 4.29 23.79
N ASP A 120 -1.78 3.32 23.01
CA ASP A 120 -3.14 2.84 23.06
C ASP A 120 -3.15 1.54 23.89
N GLU A 121 -3.01 1.69 25.21
CA GLU A 121 -3.41 0.67 26.19
C GLU A 121 -4.93 0.46 26.20
N ARG A 122 -5.58 0.40 25.03
CA ARG A 122 -6.86 -0.27 24.94
C ARG A 122 -6.56 -1.76 24.87
N GLN A 123 -6.62 -2.41 26.04
CA GLN A 123 -6.86 -3.85 26.07
C GLN A 123 -8.07 -4.12 25.18
N TRP A 124 -7.83 -4.67 24.00
CA TRP A 124 -8.88 -5.12 23.12
C TRP A 124 -9.43 -6.41 23.74
N ALA A 125 -10.39 -6.26 24.65
CA ALA A 125 -11.22 -7.37 25.09
C ALA A 125 -12.45 -7.40 24.18
N PRO A 126 -12.77 -8.55 23.56
CA PRO A 126 -14.05 -8.68 22.86
C PRO A 126 -15.17 -8.38 23.86
N ARG A 127 -16.03 -7.39 23.54
CA ARG A 127 -17.23 -7.12 24.33
C ARG A 127 -18.18 -8.31 24.18
N GLN A 128 -18.09 -9.24 25.13
CA GLN A 128 -18.90 -10.45 25.26
C GLN A 128 -18.79 -11.44 24.08
N THR A 129 -18.84 -12.72 24.44
CA THR A 129 -18.80 -13.91 23.59
C THR A 129 -20.06 -14.01 22.73
N MET A 130 -20.25 -13.07 21.79
CA MET A 130 -21.07 -13.33 20.62
C MET A 130 -20.26 -14.16 19.64
N GLU A 131 -20.80 -15.30 19.22
CA GLU A 131 -20.28 -16.00 18.04
C GLU A 131 -20.19 -14.99 16.89
N ALA A 132 -19.01 -14.86 16.32
CA ALA A 132 -18.80 -13.98 15.19
C ALA A 132 -19.78 -14.34 14.07
N PRO A 133 -20.50 -13.36 13.49
CA PRO A 133 -21.32 -13.61 12.32
C PRO A 133 -20.47 -14.28 11.24
N LYS A 134 -21.03 -15.21 10.45
CA LYS A 134 -20.28 -15.95 9.39
C LYS A 134 -19.60 -15.05 8.34
N TRP A 135 -19.92 -13.76 8.31
CA TRP A 135 -19.34 -12.74 7.43
C TRP A 135 -18.27 -11.86 8.12
N TRP A 136 -18.03 -12.03 9.43
CA TRP A 136 -16.82 -11.55 10.09
C TRP A 136 -15.66 -12.49 9.74
N THR A 137 -14.68 -11.96 9.03
CA THR A 137 -13.35 -12.53 9.01
C THR A 137 -12.61 -11.90 10.18
N PHE A 138 -12.33 -12.67 11.22
CA PHE A 138 -11.32 -12.27 12.19
C PHE A 138 -10.03 -11.99 11.43
N ILE A 139 -9.33 -10.90 11.76
CA ILE A 139 -7.95 -10.72 11.29
C ILE A 139 -7.09 -11.69 12.13
N GLU A 140 -7.22 -13.00 11.87
CA GLU A 140 -6.40 -14.07 12.47
C GLU A 140 -4.94 -14.02 12.02
N HIS A 141 -4.61 -13.04 11.19
CA HIS A 141 -3.28 -12.76 10.72
C HIS A 141 -3.00 -11.30 11.02
N LEU A 142 -2.54 -11.01 12.25
CA LEU A 142 -1.71 -9.83 12.43
C LEU A 142 -0.70 -9.83 11.26
N PRO A 143 -0.58 -8.74 10.51
CA PRO A 143 0.22 -8.75 9.29
C PRO A 143 1.62 -9.24 9.62
N ASN A 144 2.16 -10.02 8.71
CA ASN A 144 3.56 -10.44 8.74
C ASN A 144 4.43 -9.21 9.05
N ALA A 145 5.62 -9.38 9.64
CA ALA A 145 6.48 -8.23 9.99
C ALA A 145 6.86 -7.36 8.76
N PHE A 146 6.48 -7.80 7.57
CA PHE A 146 6.71 -7.18 6.28
C PHE A 146 5.39 -7.08 5.50
N GLU A 147 5.12 -5.90 4.97
CA GLU A 147 4.08 -5.64 3.98
C GLU A 147 4.63 -5.81 2.57
N ALA A 148 3.77 -6.21 1.63
CA ALA A 148 4.15 -6.28 0.22
C ALA A 148 4.29 -4.86 -0.35
N LEU A 149 5.43 -4.57 -0.96
CA LEU A 149 5.61 -3.39 -1.79
C LEU A 149 5.25 -3.74 -3.23
N VAL A 150 4.42 -2.91 -3.83
CA VAL A 150 4.06 -3.05 -5.24
C VAL A 150 4.53 -1.82 -6.00
N VAL A 151 5.29 -2.05 -7.06
CA VAL A 151 5.71 -1.04 -8.03
C VAL A 151 5.26 -1.47 -9.41
N ILE A 152 4.65 -0.56 -10.16
CA ILE A 152 4.15 -0.79 -11.52
C ILE A 152 4.88 0.18 -12.45
N LYS A 153 5.62 -0.36 -13.42
CA LYS A 153 6.21 0.44 -14.50
C LYS A 153 5.25 0.46 -15.69
N ARG A 154 4.69 1.64 -15.98
CA ARG A 154 3.74 1.89 -17.07
C ARG A 154 4.40 1.86 -18.44
#